data_AF-A0A662GZV2-F1
#
_entry.id   AF-A0A662GZV2-F1
#
_cell.length_a   1.000
_cell.length_b   1.000
_cell.length_c   1.000
_cell.angle_alpha   90.00
_cell.angle_beta   90.00
_cell.angle_gamma   90.00
#
_symmetry.space_group_name_H-M   'P 1'
#
loop_
_entity.id
_entity.type
_entity.pdbx_description
1 polymer ?
#
loop_
_entity_poly.entity_id
_entity_poly.type
_entity_poly.pdbx_seq_one_letter_code
_entity_poly.pdbx_strand_id
1 'polypeptide(L)'
;PRRFSYSIISKTGEFTVNIPSKELLEAVKYCGSVSGRDIRNKIEKAGLTILNSEKVKAPLIAECVAAVECKVVKAVEAGDHVVFIGKIVSVHVKRGYFNETYTEIFKPILHMGSDLYYTIGDRIE
;
A
#
# COMPACT_ATOMS: atom_id res chain seq x y z
N PRO A 1 3.68 -14.34 -8.86
CA PRO A 1 2.34 -15.01 -8.95
C PRO A 1 1.80 -15.70 -7.68
N ARG A 2 2.65 -16.17 -6.74
CA ARG A 2 2.19 -16.98 -5.59
C ARG A 2 1.38 -16.22 -4.52
N ARG A 3 1.51 -14.89 -4.46
CA ARG A 3 0.91 -14.02 -3.44
C ARG A 3 -0.62 -14.02 -3.52
N PHE A 4 -1.30 -13.91 -2.37
CA PHE A 4 -2.77 -13.86 -2.37
C PHE A 4 -3.31 -12.62 -3.08
N SER A 5 -2.64 -11.47 -2.91
CA SER A 5 -2.95 -10.23 -3.61
C SER A 5 -2.95 -10.41 -5.13
N TYR A 6 -1.98 -11.15 -5.71
CA TYR A 6 -1.95 -11.44 -7.16
C TYR A 6 -3.27 -12.05 -7.63
N SER A 7 -3.79 -13.05 -6.92
CA SER A 7 -5.03 -13.72 -7.32
C SER A 7 -6.26 -12.82 -7.24
N ILE A 8 -6.29 -11.87 -6.30
CA ILE A 8 -7.38 -10.91 -6.15
C ILE A 8 -7.29 -9.89 -7.28
N ILE A 9 -6.13 -9.25 -7.47
CA ILE A 9 -5.91 -8.22 -8.49
C ILE A 9 -6.18 -8.78 -9.89
N SER A 10 -5.74 -10.01 -10.18
CA SER A 10 -5.98 -10.66 -11.47
C SER A 10 -7.47 -10.91 -11.75
N LYS A 11 -8.26 -11.18 -10.70
CA LYS A 11 -9.71 -11.44 -10.80
C LYS A 11 -10.53 -10.16 -10.85
N THR A 12 -10.15 -9.16 -10.07
CA THR A 12 -10.94 -7.92 -9.92
C THR A 12 -10.54 -6.83 -10.90
N GLY A 13 -9.28 -6.83 -11.36
CA GLY A 13 -8.71 -5.72 -12.13
C GLY A 13 -8.56 -4.43 -11.31
N GLU A 14 -8.66 -4.50 -9.99
CA GLU A 14 -8.72 -3.33 -9.10
C GLU A 14 -7.85 -3.52 -7.86
N PHE A 15 -7.11 -2.47 -7.49
CA PHE A 15 -6.26 -2.45 -6.30
C PHE A 15 -6.08 -1.03 -5.77
N THR A 16 -5.66 -0.93 -4.51
CA THR A 16 -5.24 0.33 -3.90
C THR A 16 -3.77 0.23 -3.48
N VAL A 17 -3.02 1.31 -3.68
CA VAL A 17 -1.66 1.46 -3.15
C VAL A 17 -1.77 2.38 -1.94
N ASN A 18 -1.46 1.86 -0.75
CA ASN A 18 -1.57 2.59 0.50
C ASN A 18 -0.16 2.94 0.99
N ILE A 19 0.06 4.20 1.36
CA ILE A 19 1.37 4.75 1.72
C ILE A 19 1.43 4.84 3.25
N PRO A 20 2.18 3.95 3.93
CA PRO A 20 2.31 3.99 5.39
C PRO A 20 3.38 5.00 5.84
N SER A 21 3.16 5.60 7.01
CA SER A 21 4.22 6.31 7.74
C SER A 21 4.99 5.33 8.64
N LYS A 22 6.15 5.77 9.17
CA LYS A 22 7.03 4.96 10.04
C LYS A 22 6.31 4.37 11.26
N GLU A 23 5.25 5.00 11.75
CA GLU A 23 4.44 4.54 12.88
C GLU A 23 3.71 3.22 12.58
N LEU A 24 3.53 2.88 11.30
CA LEU A 24 2.89 1.64 10.85
C LEU A 24 3.87 0.50 10.53
N LEU A 25 5.12 0.61 10.95
CA LEU A 25 6.17 -0.36 10.61
C LEU A 25 5.79 -1.80 10.99
N GLU A 26 5.25 -2.01 12.18
CA GLU A 26 4.88 -3.35 12.64
C GLU A 26 3.70 -3.93 11.84
N ALA A 27 2.72 -3.10 11.46
CA ALA A 27 1.62 -3.51 10.59
C ALA A 27 2.14 -3.86 9.18
N VAL A 28 3.11 -3.11 8.65
CA VAL A 28 3.76 -3.38 7.35
C VAL A 28 4.52 -4.70 7.39
N LYS A 29 5.35 -4.93 8.41
CA LYS A 29 6.08 -6.20 8.60
C LYS A 29 5.11 -7.38 8.68
N TYR A 30 4.07 -7.28 9.52
CA TYR A 30 3.05 -8.31 9.63
C TYR A 30 2.38 -8.59 8.29
N CYS A 31 2.02 -7.53 7.55
CA CYS A 31 1.40 -7.67 6.24
C CYS A 31 2.33 -8.25 5.17
N GLY A 32 3.64 -8.04 5.28
CA GLY A 32 4.64 -8.61 4.38
C GLY A 32 4.90 -10.11 4.64
N SER A 33 4.81 -10.53 5.90
CA SER A 33 5.18 -11.89 6.34
C SER A 33 4.01 -12.87 6.38
N VAL A 34 2.77 -12.39 6.56
CA VAL A 34 1.59 -13.24 6.71
C VAL A 34 0.71 -13.19 5.46
N SER A 35 0.31 -14.34 4.92
CA SER A 35 -0.63 -14.38 3.79
C SER A 35 -2.08 -14.34 4.27
N GLY A 36 -2.90 -13.50 3.62
CA GLY A 36 -4.36 -13.48 3.87
C GLY A 36 -5.09 -14.73 3.39
N ARG A 37 -4.39 -15.64 2.69
CA ARG A 37 -4.92 -16.98 2.35
C ARG A 37 -5.01 -17.87 3.58
N ASP A 38 -4.06 -17.75 4.51
CA ASP A 38 -3.87 -18.69 5.61
C ASP A 38 -4.48 -18.17 6.92
N ILE A 39 -4.67 -16.85 7.01
CA ILE A 39 -5.20 -16.18 8.20
C ILE A 39 -6.51 -15.47 7.86
N ARG A 40 -7.57 -15.85 8.59
CA ARG A 40 -8.81 -15.07 8.66
C ARG A 40 -8.56 -13.77 9.43
N ASN A 41 -9.12 -12.67 8.94
CA ASN A 41 -9.03 -11.32 9.54
C ASN A 41 -7.61 -10.75 9.66
N LYS A 42 -6.76 -10.94 8.64
CA LYS A 42 -5.40 -10.37 8.60
C LYS A 42 -5.35 -8.88 8.90
N ILE A 43 -6.33 -8.10 8.40
CA ILE A 43 -6.39 -6.65 8.59
C ILE A 43 -6.56 -6.27 10.07
N GLU A 44 -7.53 -6.91 10.74
CA GLU A 44 -7.79 -6.71 12.18
C GLU A 44 -6.56 -7.09 13.02
N LYS A 45 -5.93 -8.23 12.71
CA LYS A 45 -4.70 -8.68 13.39
C LYS A 45 -3.50 -7.76 13.17
N ALA A 46 -3.49 -7.01 12.07
CA ALA A 46 -2.48 -5.99 11.80
C ALA A 46 -2.77 -4.66 12.52
N GLY A 47 -3.89 -4.55 13.23
CA GLY A 47 -4.34 -3.29 13.84
C GLY A 47 -4.73 -2.23 12.81
N LEU A 48 -5.20 -2.64 11.63
CA LEU A 48 -5.57 -1.75 10.53
C LEU A 48 -7.09 -1.66 10.36
N THR A 49 -7.54 -0.53 9.81
CA THR A 49 -8.95 -0.29 9.52
C THR A 49 -9.15 -0.11 8.01
N ILE A 50 -10.14 -0.79 7.43
CA ILE A 50 -10.50 -0.59 6.03
C ILE A 50 -11.49 0.56 5.87
N LEU A 51 -11.32 1.34 4.81
CA LEU A 51 -12.29 2.31 4.34
C LEU A 51 -12.76 1.93 2.94
N ASN A 52 -13.98 2.31 2.60
CA ASN A 52 -14.48 2.19 1.23
C ASN A 52 -13.72 3.15 0.31
N SER A 53 -13.36 2.64 -0.86
CA SER A 53 -12.83 3.44 -1.96
C SER A 53 -13.95 4.13 -2.73
N GLU A 54 -13.62 5.17 -3.49
CA GLU A 54 -14.59 5.97 -4.25
C GLU A 54 -14.84 5.41 -5.66
N LYS A 55 -13.79 4.93 -6.33
CA LYS A 55 -13.79 4.54 -7.76
C LYS A 55 -13.47 3.07 -8.01
N VAL A 56 -13.00 2.32 -7.00
CA VAL A 56 -12.71 0.88 -7.06
C VAL A 56 -13.32 0.11 -5.88
N LYS A 57 -13.40 -1.22 -5.97
CA LYS A 57 -13.89 -2.11 -4.89
C LYS A 57 -12.82 -2.48 -3.86
N ALA A 58 -11.55 -2.39 -4.23
CA ALA A 58 -10.45 -2.65 -3.30
C ALA A 58 -10.45 -1.57 -2.20
N PRO A 59 -10.37 -1.91 -0.91
CA PRO A 59 -10.49 -0.93 0.18
C PRO A 59 -9.23 -0.07 0.34
N LEU A 60 -9.37 1.07 1.02
CA LEU A 60 -8.25 1.89 1.52
C LEU A 60 -7.90 1.46 2.95
N ILE A 61 -6.69 1.81 3.42
CA ILE A 61 -6.26 1.62 4.82
C ILE A 61 -6.29 2.98 5.53
N ALA A 62 -7.13 3.11 6.57
CA ALA A 62 -7.40 4.37 7.25
C ALA A 62 -6.14 4.99 7.89
N GLU A 63 -5.23 4.15 8.36
CA GLU A 63 -4.04 4.57 9.07
C GLU A 63 -2.97 5.15 8.14
N CYS A 64 -2.97 4.78 6.85
CA CYS A 64 -2.00 5.26 5.86
C CYS A 64 -2.14 6.78 5.61
N VAL A 65 -1.02 7.43 5.26
CA VAL A 65 -0.98 8.88 5.02
C VAL A 65 -1.57 9.27 3.68
N ALA A 66 -1.51 8.35 2.72
CA ALA A 66 -2.10 8.51 1.41
C ALA A 66 -2.52 7.15 0.86
N ALA A 67 -3.46 7.16 -0.09
CA ALA A 67 -3.88 5.99 -0.81
C ALA A 67 -4.22 6.35 -2.26
N VAL A 68 -3.91 5.44 -3.18
CA VAL A 68 -4.12 5.62 -4.61
C VAL A 68 -5.00 4.48 -5.11
N GLU A 69 -6.11 4.82 -5.74
CA GLU A 69 -7.03 3.86 -6.34
C GLU A 69 -6.64 3.58 -7.79
N CYS A 70 -6.48 2.29 -8.13
CA CYS A 70 -5.95 1.86 -9.42
C CYS A 70 -6.84 0.82 -10.09
N LYS A 71 -7.04 0.99 -11.41
CA LYS A 71 -7.60 -0.03 -12.31
C LYS A 71 -6.48 -0.61 -13.17
N VAL A 72 -6.34 -1.93 -13.22
CA VAL A 72 -5.33 -2.61 -14.02
C VAL A 72 -5.59 -2.32 -15.50
N VAL A 73 -4.57 -1.80 -16.20
CA VAL A 73 -4.59 -1.60 -17.65
C VAL A 73 -3.70 -2.60 -18.38
N LYS A 74 -2.70 -3.17 -17.69
CA LYS A 74 -1.82 -4.20 -18.24
C LYS A 74 -1.24 -5.05 -17.11
N ALA A 75 -1.03 -6.33 -17.39
CA ALA A 75 -0.24 -7.24 -16.57
C ALA A 75 0.89 -7.80 -17.45
N VAL A 76 2.14 -7.72 -16.98
CA VAL A 76 3.32 -8.16 -17.71
C VAL A 76 4.04 -9.22 -16.90
N GLU A 77 4.20 -10.42 -17.47
CA GLU A 77 5.06 -11.46 -16.88
C GLU A 77 6.52 -11.02 -16.96
N ALA A 78 7.22 -11.04 -15.83
CA ALA A 78 8.58 -10.56 -15.68
C ALA A 78 9.38 -11.58 -14.86
N GLY A 79 9.59 -12.77 -15.44
CA GLY A 79 10.26 -13.89 -14.78
C GLY A 79 9.40 -14.49 -13.65
N ASP A 80 9.85 -14.35 -12.41
CA ASP A 80 9.17 -14.91 -11.23
C ASP A 80 8.07 -13.99 -10.65
N HIS A 81 7.86 -12.81 -11.25
CA HIS A 81 6.85 -11.83 -10.87
C HIS A 81 5.95 -11.43 -12.04
N VAL A 82 4.81 -10.80 -11.71
CA VAL A 82 3.93 -10.13 -12.67
C VAL A 82 3.86 -8.66 -12.27
N VAL A 83 4.17 -7.80 -13.22
CA VAL A 83 4.08 -6.35 -13.07
C VAL A 83 2.67 -5.92 -13.50
N PHE A 84 1.87 -5.48 -12.53
CA PHE A 84 0.59 -4.83 -12.82
C PHE A 84 0.82 -3.35 -13.07
N ILE A 85 0.37 -2.86 -14.23
CA ILE A 85 0.32 -1.44 -14.57
C ILE A 85 -1.11 -0.98 -14.30
N GLY A 86 -1.28 -0.04 -13.37
CA GLY A 86 -2.58 0.50 -12.98
C GLY A 86 -2.77 1.94 -13.46
N LYS A 87 -3.93 2.25 -14.03
CA LYS A 87 -4.40 3.62 -14.21
C LYS A 87 -4.93 4.14 -12.88
N ILE A 88 -4.36 5.26 -12.42
CA ILE A 88 -4.84 5.99 -11.25
C ILE A 88 -6.21 6.59 -11.58
N VAL A 89 -7.20 6.31 -10.73
CA VAL A 89 -8.57 6.82 -10.88
C VAL A 89 -9.02 7.70 -9.72
N SER A 90 -8.34 7.63 -8.57
CA SER A 90 -8.51 8.55 -7.45
C SER A 90 -7.24 8.56 -6.57
N VAL A 91 -7.01 9.66 -5.85
CA VAL A 91 -5.89 9.83 -4.91
C VAL A 91 -6.44 10.48 -3.64
N HIS A 92 -6.05 9.93 -2.50
CA HIS A 92 -6.44 10.38 -1.18
C HIS A 92 -5.20 10.69 -0.36
N VAL A 93 -5.18 11.82 0.35
CA VAL A 93 -4.08 12.18 1.25
C VAL A 93 -4.65 12.76 2.54
N LYS A 94 -4.10 12.35 3.69
CA LYS A 94 -4.44 12.95 4.98
C LYS A 94 -4.08 14.42 4.99
N ARG A 95 -4.97 15.23 5.58
CA ARG A 95 -4.76 16.68 5.72
C ARG A 95 -3.41 16.95 6.42
N GLY A 96 -2.66 17.91 5.90
CA GLY A 96 -1.37 18.32 6.44
C GLY A 96 -0.16 17.53 5.91
N TYR A 97 -0.35 16.40 5.24
CA TYR A 97 0.75 15.62 4.65
C TYR A 97 1.16 16.07 3.25
N PHE A 98 0.35 16.92 2.58
CA PHE A 98 0.61 17.35 1.22
C PHE A 98 0.17 18.80 0.99
N ASN A 99 1.05 19.59 0.39
CA ASN A 99 0.83 20.96 -0.08
C ASN A 99 1.74 21.20 -1.29
N GLU A 100 1.25 20.90 -2.50
CA GLU A 100 2.01 20.81 -3.78
C GLU A 100 3.11 19.73 -3.79
N THR A 101 3.78 19.52 -2.66
CA THR A 101 4.69 18.42 -2.35
C THR A 101 4.27 17.74 -1.06
N TYR A 102 4.87 16.59 -0.75
CA TYR A 102 4.78 16.06 0.61
C TYR A 102 5.40 17.06 1.61
N THR A 103 4.76 17.22 2.76
CA THR A 103 5.25 18.09 3.84
C THR A 103 6.30 17.36 4.68
N GLU A 104 7.05 18.11 5.49
CA GLU A 104 8.19 17.57 6.27
C GLU A 104 7.79 16.55 7.34
N ILE A 105 6.50 16.54 7.75
CA ILE A 105 5.95 15.54 8.67
C ILE A 105 5.79 14.17 8.01
N PHE A 106 5.84 14.09 6.67
CA PHE A 106 5.78 12.82 5.96
C PHE A 106 7.07 12.02 6.18
N LYS A 107 6.96 10.93 6.93
CA LYS A 107 8.06 9.99 7.18
C LYS A 107 7.67 8.59 6.66
N PRO A 108 7.85 8.30 5.35
CA PRO A 108 7.50 7.00 4.78
C PRO A 108 8.40 5.89 5.29
N ILE A 109 7.94 4.65 5.12
CA ILE A 109 8.77 3.45 5.31
C ILE A 109 9.46 3.12 3.98
N LEU A 110 10.79 3.02 4.01
CA LEU A 110 11.63 2.57 2.92
C LEU A 110 12.22 1.21 3.29
N HIS A 111 11.90 0.15 2.54
CA HIS A 111 12.43 -1.18 2.80
C HIS A 111 13.81 -1.33 2.15
N MET A 112 14.83 -1.64 2.93
CA MET A 112 16.18 -1.86 2.41
C MET A 112 16.47 -3.35 2.14
N GLY A 113 15.80 -4.24 2.86
CA GLY A 113 15.99 -5.68 2.75
C GLY A 113 16.06 -6.33 4.12
N SER A 114 15.75 -7.63 4.17
CA SER A 114 15.55 -8.33 5.45
C SER A 114 14.60 -7.54 6.36
N ASP A 115 14.90 -7.42 7.64
CA ASP A 115 14.17 -6.62 8.63
C ASP A 115 14.67 -5.16 8.74
N LEU A 116 15.45 -4.67 7.77
CA LEU A 116 15.98 -3.31 7.77
C LEU A 116 15.06 -2.35 7.02
N TYR A 117 14.68 -1.27 7.70
CA TYR A 117 13.81 -0.22 7.19
C TYR A 117 14.40 1.16 7.54
N TYR A 118 14.22 2.10 6.63
CA TYR A 118 14.62 3.49 6.78
C TYR A 118 13.40 4.41 6.62
N THR A 119 13.59 5.67 6.97
CA THR A 119 12.69 6.76 6.62
C THR A 119 13.51 7.92 6.08
N ILE A 120 12.84 8.95 5.57
CA ILE A 120 13.53 10.13 5.06
C ILE A 120 14.09 10.96 6.21
N GLY A 121 15.30 11.49 6.01
CA GLY A 121 15.93 12.45 6.91
C GLY A 121 15.22 13.79 6.92
N ASP A 122 15.88 14.78 7.51
CA ASP A 122 15.39 16.15 7.50
C ASP A 122 15.57 16.78 6.13
N ARG A 123 14.77 17.81 5.86
CA ARG A 123 14.88 18.59 4.63
C ARG A 123 16.27 19.22 4.56
N ILE A 124 16.90 19.09 3.41
CA ILE A 124 18.17 19.74 3.11
C ILE A 124 17.86 20.88 2.13
N GLU A 125 18.30 22.08 2.45
CA GLU A 125 18.33 23.25 1.56
C GLU A 125 19.77 23.73 1.38
#